data_AF-A0A1I4UBJ7-F1
#
_entry.id   AF-A0A1I4UBJ7-F1
#
_cell.length_a   1.000
_cell.length_b   1.000
_cell.length_c   1.000
_cell.angle_alpha   90.00
_cell.angle_beta   90.00
_cell.angle_gamma   90.00
#
_symmetry.space_group_name_H-M   'P 1'
#
loop_
_entity.id
_entity.type
_entity.pdbx_description
1 polymer ?
#
loop_
_entity_poly.entity_id
_entity_poly.type
_entity_poly.pdbx_seq_one_letter_code
_entity_poly.pdbx_strand_id
1 'polypeptide(L)'
;MSYLKIQCEDCEKVHQIKRSEMEYEPVDSEVREMGEEITYKGNIGIECDCGKAIKINHYFWEYPEGIENHKATEVSGGIPVENTL
;
A
#
# COMPACT_ATOMS: atom_id res chain seq x y z
N MET A 1 -11.43 3.92 -8.59
CA MET A 1 -10.15 3.17 -8.66
C MET A 1 -9.22 3.79 -7.64
N SER A 2 -8.75 3.00 -6.67
CA SER A 2 -7.87 3.45 -5.60
C SER A 2 -6.42 3.64 -6.08
N TYR A 3 -5.75 4.67 -5.58
CA TYR A 3 -4.38 5.04 -5.93
C TYR A 3 -3.67 5.79 -4.79
N LEU A 4 -2.35 5.89 -4.92
CA LEU A 4 -1.46 6.65 -4.05
C LEU A 4 -0.61 7.59 -4.91
N LYS A 5 -0.56 8.87 -4.55
CA LYS A 5 0.39 9.84 -5.13
C LYS A 5 1.50 10.13 -4.14
N ILE A 6 2.73 10.05 -4.63
CA ILE A 6 3.95 10.23 -3.84
C ILE A 6 4.83 11.26 -4.52
N GLN A 7 5.26 12.24 -3.74
CA GLN A 7 6.29 13.19 -4.14
C GLN A 7 7.66 12.64 -3.76
N CYS A 8 8.58 12.53 -4.72
CA CYS A 8 9.97 12.17 -4.45
C CYS A 8 10.61 13.21 -3.52
N GLU A 9 11.33 12.75 -2.50
CA GLU A 9 12.01 13.63 -1.54
C GLU A 9 13.18 14.41 -2.16
N ASP A 10 13.79 13.89 -3.23
CA ASP A 10 15.04 14.44 -3.77
C ASP A 10 14.80 15.44 -4.91
N CYS A 11 13.85 15.15 -5.81
CA CYS A 11 13.58 15.97 -7.00
C CYS A 11 12.16 16.52 -7.09
N GLU A 12 11.34 16.28 -6.07
CA GLU A 12 9.95 16.75 -5.96
C GLU A 12 8.99 16.26 -7.06
N LYS A 13 9.44 15.35 -7.93
CA LYS A 13 8.57 14.73 -8.94
C LYS A 13 7.47 13.89 -8.28
N VAL A 14 6.26 14.00 -8.81
CA VAL A 14 5.11 13.23 -8.33
C VAL A 14 4.93 11.96 -9.16
N HIS A 15 4.80 10.84 -8.46
CA HIS A 15 4.47 9.52 -9.00
C HIS A 15 3.08 9.12 -8.54
N GLN A 16 2.31 8.48 -9.42
CA GLN A 16 1.00 7.94 -9.08
C GLN A 16 1.03 6.43 -9.29
N ILE A 17 0.63 5.68 -8.26
CA ILE A 17 0.52 4.22 -8.30
C ILE A 17 -0.92 3.83 -8.04
N LYS A 18 -1.50 3.02 -8.91
CA LYS A 18 -2.83 2.44 -8.74
C LYS A 18 -2.73 1.19 -7.88
N ARG A 19 -3.78 0.94 -7.10
CA ARG A 19 -3.89 -0.30 -6.30
C ARG A 19 -3.74 -1.56 -7.15
N SER A 20 -4.21 -1.54 -8.40
CA SER A 20 -4.09 -2.66 -9.35
C SER A 20 -2.66 -2.95 -9.82
N GLU A 21 -1.70 -2.06 -9.56
CA GLU A 21 -0.28 -2.27 -9.86
C GLU A 21 0.44 -3.00 -8.71
N MET A 22 -0.22 -3.14 -7.56
CA MET A 22 0.30 -3.91 -6.43
C MET A 22 -0.27 -5.33 -6.48
N GLU A 23 0.60 -6.32 -6.31
CA GLU A 23 0.19 -7.70 -6.06
C GLU A 23 0.02 -7.88 -4.55
N TYR A 24 -1.15 -8.39 -4.14
CA TYR A 24 -1.49 -8.58 -2.73
C TYR A 24 -1.44 -10.05 -2.36
N GLU A 25 -0.81 -10.33 -1.23
CA GLU A 25 -0.66 -11.67 -0.69
C GLU A 25 -1.01 -11.67 0.81
N PRO A 26 -1.63 -12.75 1.33
CA PRO A 26 -1.92 -12.87 2.75
C PRO A 26 -0.61 -13.06 3.52
N VAL A 27 -0.39 -12.24 4.56
CA VAL A 27 0.86 -12.24 5.35
C VAL A 27 0.66 -12.58 6.82
N ASP A 28 -0.57 -12.48 7.32
CA ASP A 28 -0.90 -12.81 8.70
C ASP A 28 -2.38 -13.19 8.81
N SER A 29 -2.72 -13.95 9.84
CA SER A 29 -4.11 -14.27 10.14
C SER A 29 -4.37 -14.54 11.62
N GLU A 30 -5.54 -14.11 12.09
CA GLU A 30 -5.96 -14.27 13.48
C GLU A 30 -7.41 -14.76 13.56
N VAL A 31 -7.66 -15.84 14.30
CA VAL A 31 -9.02 -16.35 14.51
C VAL A 31 -9.73 -15.51 15.58
N ARG A 32 -10.88 -14.95 15.22
CA ARG A 32 -11.76 -14.17 16.09
C ARG A 32 -13.18 -14.75 16.07
N GLU A 33 -14.11 -14.12 16.81
CA GLU A 33 -15.46 -14.65 17.03
C GLU A 33 -16.27 -14.90 15.74
N MET A 34 -16.05 -14.09 14.70
CA MET A 34 -16.80 -14.12 13.43
C MET A 34 -16.00 -14.76 12.28
N GLY A 35 -14.89 -15.43 12.57
CA GLY A 35 -14.02 -16.06 11.58
C GLY A 35 -12.58 -15.57 11.66
N GLU A 36 -11.82 -15.83 10.61
CA GLU A 36 -10.43 -15.41 10.49
C GLU A 36 -10.36 -13.95 10.03
N GLU A 37 -9.62 -13.11 10.75
CA GLU A 37 -9.15 -11.84 10.22
C GLU A 37 -7.89 -12.12 9.41
N ILE A 38 -7.90 -11.77 8.12
CA ILE A 38 -6.76 -11.99 7.23
C ILE A 38 -6.10 -10.64 6.94
N THR A 39 -4.79 -10.56 7.14
CA THR A 39 -4.00 -9.39 6.75
C THR A 39 -3.38 -9.64 5.39
N TYR A 40 -3.65 -8.75 4.43
CA TYR A 40 -3.02 -8.75 3.12
C TYR A 40 -1.98 -7.66 3.04
N LYS A 41 -0.87 -7.94 2.35
CA LYS A 41 0.18 -6.98 2.03
C LYS A 41 0.39 -6.92 0.54
N GLY A 42 0.45 -5.70 0.01
CA GLY A 42 0.94 -5.43 -1.33
C GLY A 42 2.19 -4.56 -1.27
N ASN A 43 3.17 -4.86 -2.10
CA ASN A 43 4.40 -4.07 -2.17
C ASN A 43 4.74 -3.68 -3.61
N ILE A 44 5.27 -2.48 -3.76
CA ILE A 44 5.83 -2.02 -5.03
C ILE A 44 7.01 -1.09 -4.78
N GLY A 45 8.04 -1.26 -5.59
CA GLY A 45 9.19 -0.36 -5.66
C GLY A 45 9.19 0.35 -6.99
N ILE A 46 9.39 1.66 -6.98
CA ILE A 46 9.60 2.45 -8.20
C ILE A 46 10.93 3.19 -8.10
N GLU A 47 11.58 3.36 -9.24
CA GLU A 47 12.77 4.20 -9.37
C GLU A 47 12.34 5.54 -9.96
N CYS A 48 12.62 6.62 -9.24
CA CYS A 48 12.44 7.97 -9.76
C CYS A 48 13.52 8.28 -10.79
N ASP A 49 13.22 9.11 -11.80
CA ASP A 49 14.17 9.57 -12.82
C ASP A 49 15.45 10.21 -12.23
N CYS A 50 15.40 10.73 -11.01
CA CYS A 50 16.56 11.28 -10.32
C CYS A 50 17.46 10.20 -9.68
N GLY A 51 17.14 8.92 -9.84
CA GLY A 51 17.84 7.76 -9.27
C GLY A 51 17.42 7.40 -7.85
N LYS A 52 16.45 8.09 -7.24
CA LYS A 52 15.95 7.79 -5.89
C LYS A 52 14.97 6.61 -5.95
N ALA A 53 15.23 5.58 -5.15
CA ALA A 53 14.30 4.46 -4.99
C ALA A 53 13.18 4.83 -4.00
N ILE A 54 11.93 4.60 -4.42
CA ILE A 54 10.73 4.77 -3.60
C ILE A 54 10.12 3.38 -3.35
N LYS A 55 9.87 3.04 -2.09
CA LYS A 55 9.27 1.76 -1.69
C LYS A 55 7.94 1.99 -0.99
N ILE A 56 6.94 1.19 -1.34
CA ILE A 56 5.58 1.31 -0.82
C ILE A 56 5.13 -0.06 -0.35
N ASN A 57 4.64 -0.12 0.89
CA ASN A 57 3.90 -1.26 1.42
C ASN A 57 2.48 -0.81 1.75
N HIS A 58 1.48 -1.49 1.21
CA HIS A 58 0.08 -1.30 1.58
C HIS A 58 -0.44 -2.54 2.28
N TYR A 59 -1.15 -2.34 3.38
CA TYR A 59 -1.77 -3.39 4.16
C TYR A 59 -3.27 -3.14 4.25
N PHE A 60 -4.06 -4.21 4.17
CA PHE A 60 -5.46 -4.17 4.53
C PHE A 60 -5.86 -5.44 5.31
N TRP A 61 -6.84 -5.29 6.19
CA TRP A 61 -7.36 -6.36 7.04
C TRP A 61 -8.78 -6.69 6.61
N GLU A 62 -9.04 -7.96 6.32
CA GLU A 62 -10.38 -8.46 6.03
C GLU A 62 -10.99 -9.15 7.24
N TYR A 63 -12.12 -8.64 7.74
CA TYR A 63 -12.90 -9.29 8.79
C TYR A 63 -14.35 -8.78 8.86
N PRO A 64 -15.38 -9.64 8.75
CA PRO A 64 -15.30 -11.04 8.34
C PRO A 64 -14.76 -11.17 6.91
N GLU A 65 -14.47 -12.40 6.48
CA GLU A 65 -13.93 -12.69 5.15
C GLU A 65 -14.63 -11.90 4.04
N GLY A 66 -13.86 -11.21 3.19
CA GLY A 66 -14.37 -10.37 2.10
C GLY A 66 -14.80 -8.95 2.47
N ILE A 67 -14.63 -8.50 3.73
CA ILE A 67 -14.90 -7.13 4.18
C ILE A 67 -13.59 -6.45 4.63
N GLU A 68 -13.10 -5.48 3.85
CA GLU A 68 -11.95 -4.64 4.26
C GLU A 68 -12.33 -3.69 5.42
N ASN A 69 -11.74 -3.87 6.60
CA ASN A 69 -11.99 -3.04 7.78
C ASN A 69 -10.96 -1.93 7.98
N HIS A 70 -9.69 -2.27 7.84
CA HIS A 70 -8.57 -1.38 8.16
C HIS A 70 -7.59 -1.36 6.99
N LYS A 71 -6.85 -0.25 6.90
CA LYS A 71 -5.84 -0.04 5.87
C LYS A 71 -4.66 0.73 6.44
N ALA A 72 -3.46 0.38 6.02
CA ALA A 72 -2.25 1.09 6.37
C ALA A 72 -1.35 1.20 5.13
N THR A 73 -0.64 2.32 5.00
CA THR A 73 0.30 2.52 3.89
C THR A 73 1.61 3.08 4.43
N GLU A 74 2.70 2.41 4.13
CA GLU A 74 4.05 2.82 4.48
C GLU A 74 4.78 3.21 3.19
N VAL A 75 5.43 4.37 3.20
CA VAL A 75 6.22 4.87 2.07
C VAL A 75 7.62 5.22 2.55
N SER A 76 8.63 4.86 1.76
CA SER A 76 10.03 5.23 1.99
C SER A 76 10.62 5.85 0.73
N GLY A 77 11.43 6.90 0.88
CA GLY A 77 12.06 7.63 -0.23
C GLY A 77 11.13 8.62 -0.95
N GLY A 78 9.94 8.84 -0.39
CA GLY A 78 8.92 9.73 -0.93
C GLY A 78 7.87 10.09 0.11
N ILE A 79 7.21 11.23 -0.10
CA ILE A 79 6.18 11.79 0.78
C ILE A 79 4.81 11.54 0.15
N PRO A 80 3.88 10.83 0.83
CA PRO A 80 2.51 10.71 0.36
C PRO A 80 1.84 12.08 0.30
N VAL A 81 1.34 12.47 -0.88
CA VAL A 81 0.59 13.72 -1.08
C VAL A 81 -0.91 13.47 -1.23
N GLU A 82 -1.30 12.26 -1.65
CA GLU A 82 -2.69 11.84 -1.75
C GLU A 82 -2.79 10.32 -1.60
N ASN A 83 -3.67 9.82 -0.74
CA ASN A 83 -3.85 8.38 -0.53
C ASN A 83 -5.33 7.99 -0.56
N THR A 84 -5.69 7.11 -1.50
CA THR A 84 -7.05 6.57 -1.67
C THR A 84 -7.07 5.03 -1.69
N LEU A 85 -5.96 4.40 -1.29
CA LEU A 85 -5.81 2.93 -1.20
C LEU A 85 -6.81 2.30 -0.22
#